data_AF-A0A5B7C4A7-F1
#
_entry.id   AF-A0A5B7C4A7-F1
#
_cell.length_a   1.000
_cell.length_b   1.000
_cell.length_c   1.000
_cell.angle_alpha   90.00
_cell.angle_beta   90.00
_cell.angle_gamma   90.00
#
_symmetry.space_group_name_H-M   'P 1'
#
loop_
_entity.id
_entity.type
_entity.pdbx_description
1 polymer ?
#
loop_
_entity_poly.entity_id
_entity_poly.type
_entity_poly.pdbx_seq_one_letter_code
_entity_poly.pdbx_strand_id
1 'polypeptide(L)'
;ALWCCVSNCQFHVQLVIIALMTMTIFIRTRMAVDLLHADYFMGALFYTLIRLMTNGVAELSLTVSRLPVFYKQQAFYLYPAWAYSIPASILKTPFSLLESILWTSITYYAIGYTPEVERFFRQFLLLFAVHQASTSMCRFIASVFQTMVAATTFGSLTLVLMFLFGGFILPRP
;
A
#
# COMPACT_ATOMS: atom_id res chain seq x y z
N ALA A 1 -2.60 12.13 19.85
CA ALA A 1 -2.38 10.67 19.92
C ALA A 1 -3.65 9.88 19.62
N LEU A 2 -4.80 10.16 20.26
CA LEU A 2 -6.07 9.44 20.05
C LEU A 2 -6.50 9.35 18.57
N TRP A 3 -6.45 10.45 17.82
CA TRP A 3 -6.81 10.48 16.39
C TRP A 3 -5.93 9.58 15.50
N CYS A 4 -4.64 9.45 15.83
CA CYS A 4 -3.72 8.54 15.14
C CYS A 4 -4.05 7.08 15.45
N CYS A 5 -4.40 6.78 16.70
CA CYS A 5 -4.74 5.43 17.14
C CYS A 5 -6.08 4.97 16.53
N VAL A 6 -7.09 5.85 16.51
CA VAL A 6 -8.40 5.58 15.89
C VAL A 6 -8.28 5.40 14.38
N SER A 7 -7.52 6.27 13.69
CA SER A 7 -7.33 6.16 12.24
C SER A 7 -6.54 4.91 11.84
N ASN A 8 -5.50 4.54 12.61
CA ASN A 8 -4.76 3.30 12.38
C ASN A 8 -5.62 2.05 12.67
N CYS A 9 -6.50 2.10 13.68
CA CYS A 9 -7.42 1.00 13.98
C CYS A 9 -8.46 0.81 12.87
N GLN A 10 -9.02 1.91 12.35
CA GLN A 10 -9.91 1.91 11.19
C GLN A 10 -9.26 1.29 9.94
N PHE A 11 -8.00 1.62 9.68
CA PHE A 11 -7.26 1.08 8.55
C PHE A 11 -7.14 -0.44 8.58
N HIS A 12 -6.82 -1.03 9.73
CA HIS A 12 -6.72 -2.48 9.85
C HIS A 12 -8.06 -3.19 9.63
N VAL A 13 -9.16 -2.61 10.12
CA VAL A 13 -10.50 -3.20 9.93
C VAL A 13 -10.87 -3.21 8.45
N GLN A 14 -10.66 -2.09 7.75
CA GLN A 14 -10.88 -2.01 6.29
C GLN A 14 -10.00 -3.02 5.54
N LEU A 15 -8.76 -3.21 5.99
CA LEU A 15 -7.82 -4.16 5.43
C LEU A 15 -8.31 -5.60 5.50
N VAL A 16 -8.82 -6.00 6.67
CA VAL A 16 -9.40 -7.33 6.89
C VAL A 16 -10.63 -7.53 6.01
N ILE A 17 -11.49 -6.52 5.89
CA ILE A 17 -12.69 -6.60 5.03
C ILE A 17 -12.30 -6.78 3.55
N ILE A 18 -11.35 -5.97 3.04
CA ILE A 18 -10.88 -6.08 1.66
C ILE A 18 -10.20 -7.43 1.43
N ALA A 19 -9.39 -7.90 2.39
CA ALA A 19 -8.74 -9.20 2.33
C ALA A 19 -9.75 -10.35 2.28
N LEU A 20 -10.82 -10.29 3.08
CA LEU A 20 -11.92 -11.25 3.04
C LEU A 20 -12.68 -11.21 1.71
N MET A 21 -12.94 -10.02 1.16
CA MET A 21 -13.55 -9.88 -0.16
C MET A 21 -12.66 -10.46 -1.27
N THR A 22 -11.35 -10.22 -1.22
CA THR A 22 -10.45 -10.84 -2.21
C THR A 22 -10.35 -12.34 -2.07
N MET A 23 -10.37 -12.84 -0.84
CA MET A 23 -10.43 -14.26 -0.56
C MET A 23 -11.67 -14.87 -1.20
N THR A 24 -12.85 -14.29 -1.02
CA THR A 24 -14.09 -14.83 -1.59
C THR A 24 -14.16 -14.71 -3.10
N ILE A 25 -13.61 -13.64 -3.69
CA ILE A 25 -13.56 -13.44 -5.14
C ILE A 25 -12.63 -14.46 -5.82
N PHE A 26 -11.48 -14.78 -5.21
CA PHE A 26 -10.51 -15.72 -5.76
C PHE A 26 -10.64 -17.14 -5.19
N ILE A 27 -11.55 -17.37 -4.22
CA ILE A 27 -11.84 -18.69 -3.69
C ILE A 27 -12.56 -19.48 -4.78
N ARG A 28 -11.80 -20.46 -5.29
CA ARG A 28 -12.21 -21.57 -6.16
C ARG A 28 -12.02 -21.32 -7.64
N THR A 29 -11.17 -22.15 -8.27
CA THR A 29 -11.58 -22.95 -9.45
C THR A 29 -10.55 -24.03 -9.82
N ARG A 30 -11.05 -25.28 -9.79
CA ARG A 30 -10.68 -26.46 -10.60
C ARG A 30 -9.21 -26.63 -11.03
N MET A 31 -8.60 -27.67 -10.45
CA MET A 31 -7.44 -28.40 -10.98
C MET A 31 -7.65 -28.85 -12.44
N ALA A 32 -7.13 -28.10 -13.41
CA ALA A 32 -6.74 -28.56 -14.75
C ALA A 32 -5.77 -27.53 -15.35
N VAL A 33 -4.64 -27.93 -15.90
CA VAL A 33 -3.58 -27.01 -16.35
C VAL A 33 -3.94 -26.41 -17.71
N ASP A 34 -4.62 -25.26 -17.73
CA ASP A 34 -5.05 -24.56 -18.95
C ASP A 34 -4.62 -23.09 -19.00
N LEU A 35 -4.53 -22.50 -20.22
CA LEU A 35 -4.17 -21.10 -20.50
C LEU A 35 -4.97 -20.07 -19.68
N LEU A 36 -6.23 -20.39 -19.34
CA LEU A 36 -7.10 -19.59 -18.46
C LEU A 36 -6.46 -19.33 -17.09
N HIS A 37 -5.69 -20.27 -16.55
CA HIS A 37 -5.07 -20.13 -15.23
C HIS A 37 -4.00 -19.04 -15.22
N ALA A 38 -3.23 -18.91 -16.30
CA ALA A 38 -2.19 -17.89 -16.40
C ALA A 38 -2.77 -16.46 -16.33
N ASP A 39 -3.92 -16.23 -16.98
CA ASP A 39 -4.61 -14.94 -16.93
C ASP A 39 -5.19 -14.65 -15.54
N TYR A 40 -5.77 -15.65 -14.87
CA TYR A 40 -6.24 -15.53 -13.48
C TYR A 40 -5.10 -15.17 -12.50
N PHE A 41 -3.93 -15.82 -12.62
CA PHE A 41 -2.77 -15.50 -11.77
C PHE A 41 -2.27 -14.07 -12.02
N MET A 42 -2.18 -13.65 -13.28
CA MET A 42 -1.75 -12.30 -13.63
C MET A 42 -2.76 -11.24 -13.18
N GLY A 43 -4.07 -11.53 -13.30
CA GLY A 43 -5.15 -10.68 -12.79
C GLY A 43 -5.13 -10.55 -11.27
N ALA A 44 -4.85 -11.64 -10.54
CA ALA A 44 -4.69 -11.61 -9.09
C ALA A 44 -3.50 -10.73 -8.67
N LEU A 45 -2.35 -10.89 -9.32
CA LEU A 45 -1.16 -10.05 -9.09
C LEU A 45 -1.46 -8.57 -9.37
N PHE A 46 -2.11 -8.27 -10.49
CA PHE A 46 -2.50 -6.90 -10.82
C PHE A 46 -3.46 -6.30 -9.80
N TYR A 47 -4.43 -7.07 -9.32
CA TYR A 47 -5.32 -6.65 -8.24
C TYR A 47 -4.55 -6.32 -6.95
N THR A 48 -3.55 -7.14 -6.57
CA THR A 48 -2.73 -6.83 -5.39
C THR A 48 -1.98 -5.51 -5.52
N LEU A 49 -1.47 -5.20 -6.72
CA LEU A 49 -0.82 -3.93 -7.01
C LEU A 49 -1.81 -2.76 -6.88
N ILE A 50 -3.03 -2.89 -7.43
CA ILE A 50 -4.08 -1.86 -7.29
C ILE A 50 -4.40 -1.57 -5.84
N ARG A 51 -4.61 -2.61 -5.04
CA ARG A 51 -4.89 -2.46 -3.61
C ARG A 51 -3.73 -1.79 -2.87
N LEU A 52 -2.49 -2.13 -3.23
CA LEU A 52 -1.30 -1.56 -2.61
C LEU A 52 -1.13 -0.07 -2.92
N MET A 53 -1.38 0.31 -4.18
CA MET A 53 -1.29 1.68 -4.65
C MET A 53 -2.41 2.55 -4.05
N THR A 54 -3.62 2.02 -3.93
CA THR A 54 -4.75 2.72 -3.30
C THR A 54 -4.47 3.06 -1.83
N ASN A 55 -3.72 2.20 -1.11
CA ASN A 55 -3.31 2.49 0.27
C ASN A 55 -2.44 3.78 0.35
N GLY A 56 -1.60 4.02 -0.65
CA GLY A 56 -0.72 5.21 -0.70
C GLY A 56 -1.48 6.55 -0.62
N VAL A 57 -2.69 6.65 -1.19
CA VAL A 57 -3.53 7.88 -1.17
C VAL A 57 -4.02 8.21 0.22
N ALA A 58 -4.46 7.17 0.93
CA ALA A 58 -4.98 7.32 2.26
C ALA A 58 -3.84 7.64 3.25
N GLU A 59 -2.64 7.08 3.02
CA GLU A 59 -1.41 7.49 3.72
C GLU A 59 -1.00 8.95 3.43
N LEU A 60 -1.11 9.39 2.17
CA LEU A 60 -0.84 10.77 1.77
C LEU A 60 -1.75 11.75 2.52
N SER A 61 -3.05 11.48 2.54
CA SER A 61 -4.06 12.32 3.18
C SER A 61 -3.82 12.46 4.70
N LEU A 62 -3.40 11.37 5.35
CA LEU A 62 -3.00 11.39 6.76
C LEU A 62 -1.71 12.15 7.01
N THR A 63 -0.77 12.17 6.06
CA THR A 63 0.48 12.90 6.19
C THR A 63 0.24 14.41 6.06
N VAL A 64 -0.56 14.82 5.07
CA VAL A 64 -0.87 16.23 4.82
C VAL A 64 -1.69 16.86 5.95
N SER A 65 -2.62 16.12 6.55
CA SER A 65 -3.36 16.61 7.73
C SER A 65 -2.48 16.84 8.97
N ARG A 66 -1.29 16.22 9.04
CA ARG A 66 -0.33 16.43 10.15
C ARG A 66 0.70 17.52 9.89
N LEU A 67 0.95 17.87 8.63
CA LEU A 67 1.85 18.96 8.26
C LEU A 67 1.56 20.30 8.99
N PRO A 68 0.31 20.80 9.09
CA PRO A 68 0.06 22.09 9.73
C PRO A 68 0.36 22.08 11.24
N VAL A 69 0.18 20.93 11.91
CA VAL A 69 0.53 20.77 13.32
C VAL A 69 2.05 20.81 13.49
N PHE A 70 2.81 20.18 12.58
CA PHE A 70 4.27 20.22 12.57
C PHE A 70 4.80 21.65 12.37
N TYR A 71 4.28 22.40 11.39
CA TYR A 71 4.69 23.80 11.18
C TYR A 71 4.43 24.69 12.40
N LYS A 72 3.31 24.46 13.10
CA LYS A 72 2.99 25.19 14.34
C LYS A 72 3.98 24.87 15.46
N GLN A 73 4.41 23.62 15.59
CA GLN A 73 5.40 23.21 16.60
C GLN A 73 6.82 23.67 16.26
N GLN A 74 7.20 23.68 14.97
CA GLN A 74 8.49 24.18 14.50
C GLN A 74 8.65 25.68 14.74
N ALA A 75 7.58 26.47 14.61
CA ALA A 75 7.60 27.92 14.87
C ALA A 75 7.98 28.27 16.33
N PHE A 76 7.74 27.37 17.28
CA PHE A 76 8.13 27.54 18.68
C PHE A 76 9.54 27.01 19.00
N TYR A 77 10.33 26.61 17.98
CA TYR A 77 11.69 26.06 18.13
C TYR A 77 11.81 24.87 19.10
N LEU A 78 10.71 24.17 19.41
CA LEU A 78 10.70 23.11 20.43
C LEU A 78 11.50 21.86 20.00
N TYR A 79 11.46 21.48 18.71
CA TYR A 79 12.14 20.29 18.19
C TYR A 79 12.56 20.43 16.72
N PRO A 80 13.76 19.93 16.32
CA PRO A 80 14.19 19.89 14.93
C PRO A 80 13.44 18.82 14.12
N ALA A 81 13.33 19.01 12.80
CA ALA A 81 12.53 18.18 11.89
C ALA A 81 12.86 16.67 11.91
N TRP A 82 14.12 16.32 12.20
CA TRP A 82 14.58 14.93 12.29
C TRP A 82 14.05 14.24 13.55
N ALA A 83 13.92 14.95 14.67
CA ALA A 83 13.46 14.38 15.94
C ALA A 83 11.98 13.98 15.89
N TYR A 84 11.18 14.63 15.05
CA TYR A 84 9.78 14.26 14.80
C TYR A 84 9.66 13.08 13.83
N SER A 85 10.53 13.00 12.84
CA SER A 85 10.48 11.99 11.78
C SER A 85 10.93 10.59 12.24
N ILE A 86 11.88 10.50 13.18
CA ILE A 86 12.39 9.23 13.72
C ILE A 86 11.28 8.38 14.38
N PRO A 87 10.54 8.87 15.39
CA PRO A 87 9.50 8.07 16.04
C PRO A 87 8.34 7.72 15.09
N ALA A 88 8.00 8.63 14.18
CA ALA A 88 7.00 8.37 13.15
C ALA A 88 7.44 7.24 12.20
N SER A 89 8.71 7.21 11.81
CA SER A 89 9.26 6.16 10.94
C SER A 89 9.36 4.82 11.66
N ILE A 90 9.83 4.82 12.91
CA ILE A 90 9.95 3.61 13.74
C ILE A 90 8.60 2.94 13.97
N LEU A 91 7.52 3.70 14.20
CA LEU A 91 6.18 3.15 14.38
C LEU A 91 5.56 2.64 13.07
N LYS A 92 6.00 3.18 11.92
CA LYS A 92 5.41 2.89 10.62
C LYS A 92 6.03 1.68 9.93
N THR A 93 7.31 1.43 10.15
CA THR A 93 8.02 0.24 9.65
C THR A 93 7.36 -1.09 10.07
N PRO A 94 7.09 -1.37 11.36
CA PRO A 94 6.49 -2.64 11.77
C PRO A 94 5.04 -2.78 11.27
N PHE A 95 4.31 -1.68 11.17
CA PHE A 95 2.93 -1.68 10.69
C PHE A 95 2.85 -2.06 9.21
N SER A 96 3.68 -1.43 8.37
CA SER A 96 3.77 -1.72 6.93
C SER A 96 4.27 -3.14 6.65
N LEU A 97 5.17 -3.66 7.49
CA LEU A 97 5.59 -5.07 7.45
C LEU A 97 4.44 -6.02 7.79
N LEU A 98 3.73 -5.80 8.90
CA LEU A 98 2.61 -6.66 9.29
C LEU A 98 1.50 -6.65 8.24
N GLU A 99 1.19 -5.48 7.68
CA GLU A 99 0.22 -5.35 6.60
C GLU A 99 0.60 -6.18 5.37
N SER A 100 1.83 -6.05 4.89
CA SER A 100 2.30 -6.78 3.71
C SER A 100 2.38 -8.29 3.96
N ILE A 101 2.77 -8.72 5.18
CA ILE A 101 2.77 -10.14 5.57
C ILE A 101 1.35 -10.70 5.61
N LEU A 102 0.40 -9.98 6.23
CA LEU A 102 -1.00 -10.41 6.29
C LEU A 102 -1.60 -10.50 4.89
N TRP A 103 -1.34 -9.51 4.04
CA TRP A 103 -1.84 -9.52 2.67
C TRP A 103 -1.26 -10.66 1.82
N THR A 104 0.06 -10.87 1.89
CA THR A 104 0.73 -11.93 1.15
C THR A 104 0.34 -13.32 1.63
N SER A 105 0.24 -13.55 2.95
CA SER A 105 -0.23 -14.84 3.48
C SER A 105 -1.65 -15.15 3.01
N ILE A 106 -2.56 -14.19 3.12
CA ILE A 106 -3.94 -14.33 2.65
C ILE A 106 -3.98 -14.65 1.16
N THR A 107 -3.40 -13.79 0.31
CA THR A 107 -3.45 -13.99 -1.15
C THR A 107 -2.75 -15.28 -1.60
N TYR A 108 -1.67 -15.66 -0.93
CA TYR A 108 -0.94 -16.89 -1.25
C TYR A 108 -1.75 -18.14 -0.93
N TYR A 109 -2.44 -18.19 0.22
CA TYR A 109 -3.36 -19.28 0.56
C TYR A 109 -4.63 -19.26 -0.30
N ALA A 110 -5.14 -18.09 -0.70
CA ALA A 110 -6.32 -17.95 -1.56
C ALA A 110 -6.10 -18.59 -2.94
N ILE A 111 -4.91 -18.35 -3.49
CA ILE A 111 -4.56 -18.72 -4.86
C ILE A 111 -4.02 -20.16 -4.94
N GLY A 112 -3.55 -20.74 -3.82
CA GLY A 112 -3.11 -22.13 -3.76
C GLY A 112 -1.77 -22.38 -4.48
N TYR A 113 -0.81 -21.45 -4.36
CA TYR A 113 0.54 -21.62 -4.90
C TYR A 113 1.28 -22.80 -4.25
N THR A 114 2.33 -23.32 -4.92
CA THR A 114 3.23 -24.36 -4.38
C THR A 114 3.81 -23.93 -3.02
N PRO A 115 3.71 -24.75 -1.96
CA PRO A 115 4.05 -24.42 -0.55
C PRO A 115 5.57 -24.32 -0.26
N GLU A 116 6.34 -23.77 -1.21
CA GLU A 116 7.76 -23.49 -1.04
C GLU A 116 7.95 -22.12 -0.38
N VAL A 117 8.57 -22.13 0.81
CA VAL A 117 8.82 -20.92 1.62
C VAL A 117 9.71 -19.90 0.89
N GLU A 118 10.64 -20.36 0.05
CA GLU A 118 11.54 -19.49 -0.71
C GLU A 118 10.78 -18.58 -1.70
N ARG A 119 9.79 -19.15 -2.41
CA ARG A 119 8.99 -18.39 -3.38
C ARG A 119 8.05 -17.40 -2.68
N PHE A 120 7.52 -17.79 -1.53
CA PHE A 120 6.75 -16.89 -0.67
C PHE A 120 7.58 -15.67 -0.25
N PHE A 121 8.81 -15.89 0.21
CA PHE A 121 9.69 -14.80 0.63
C PHE A 121 10.03 -13.83 -0.52
N ARG A 122 10.26 -14.35 -1.73
CA ARG A 122 10.50 -13.51 -2.92
C ARG A 122 9.29 -12.64 -3.25
N GLN A 123 8.09 -13.23 -3.26
CA GLN A 123 6.85 -12.49 -3.54
C GLN A 123 6.57 -11.43 -2.46
N PHE A 124 6.77 -11.80 -1.19
CA PHE A 124 6.66 -10.89 -0.06
C PHE A 124 7.61 -9.71 -0.18
N LEU A 125 8.89 -9.96 -0.45
CA LEU A 125 9.90 -8.90 -0.57
C LEU A 125 9.61 -7.96 -1.73
N LEU A 126 9.16 -8.49 -2.88
CA LEU A 126 8.74 -7.69 -4.03
C LEU A 126 7.56 -6.78 -3.68
N LEU A 127 6.50 -7.34 -3.09
CA LEU A 127 5.32 -6.55 -2.70
C LEU A 127 5.65 -5.51 -1.63
N PHE A 128 6.50 -5.86 -0.67
CA PHE A 128 7.00 -4.90 0.33
C PHE A 128 7.81 -3.77 -0.31
N ALA A 129 8.73 -4.08 -1.23
CA ALA A 129 9.52 -3.08 -1.93
C ALA A 129 8.65 -2.11 -2.74
N VAL A 130 7.65 -2.63 -3.46
CA VAL A 130 6.69 -1.81 -4.22
C VAL A 130 5.85 -0.93 -3.28
N HIS A 131 5.43 -1.46 -2.13
CA HIS A 131 4.68 -0.70 -1.14
C HIS A 131 5.50 0.47 -0.59
N GLN A 132 6.75 0.19 -0.18
CA GLN A 132 7.67 1.19 0.32
C GLN A 132 8.01 2.25 -0.74
N ALA A 133 8.21 1.82 -1.99
CA ALA A 133 8.45 2.74 -3.10
C ALA A 133 7.26 3.70 -3.29
N SER A 134 6.04 3.19 -3.34
CA SER A 134 4.82 4.00 -3.46
C SER A 134 4.69 5.00 -2.30
N THR A 135 4.84 4.53 -1.06
CA THR A 135 4.81 5.36 0.14
C THR A 135 5.89 6.45 0.12
N SER A 136 7.11 6.13 -0.33
CA SER A 136 8.21 7.11 -0.43
C SER A 136 7.92 8.20 -1.45
N MET A 137 7.33 7.86 -2.60
CA MET A 137 6.91 8.80 -3.63
C MET A 137 5.77 9.70 -3.12
N CYS A 138 4.78 9.13 -2.41
CA CYS A 138 3.73 9.91 -1.78
C CYS A 138 4.27 10.91 -0.75
N ARG A 139 5.27 10.52 0.06
CA ARG A 139 5.92 11.44 1.01
C ARG A 139 6.68 12.56 0.31
N PHE A 140 7.35 12.25 -0.80
CA PHE A 140 8.01 13.27 -1.62
C PHE A 140 6.99 14.29 -2.14
N ILE A 141 5.89 13.83 -2.72
CA ILE A 141 4.79 14.69 -3.18
C ILE A 141 4.21 15.52 -2.03
N ALA A 142 3.95 14.92 -0.87
CA ALA A 142 3.45 15.64 0.31
C ALA A 142 4.44 16.71 0.84
N SER A 143 5.74 16.51 0.67
CA SER A 143 6.75 17.51 1.06
C SER A 143 6.81 18.70 0.11
N VAL A 144 6.58 18.46 -1.19
CA VAL A 144 6.57 19.50 -2.23
C VAL A 144 5.26 20.30 -2.18
N PHE A 145 4.12 19.63 -1.98
CA PHE A 145 2.80 20.25 -1.97
C PHE A 145 2.27 20.40 -0.53
N GLN A 146 2.37 21.61 0.00
CA GLN A 146 1.98 21.94 1.37
C GLN A 146 0.47 22.22 1.54
N THR A 147 -0.32 22.04 0.49
CA THR A 147 -1.78 22.23 0.50
C THR A 147 -2.50 20.90 0.26
N MET A 148 -3.56 20.64 1.02
CA MET A 148 -4.32 19.38 0.96
C MET A 148 -4.86 19.10 -0.44
N VAL A 149 -5.40 20.13 -1.10
CA VAL A 149 -6.00 20.01 -2.44
C VAL A 149 -4.94 19.70 -3.51
N ALA A 150 -3.78 20.35 -3.47
CA ALA A 150 -2.73 20.09 -4.47
C ALA A 150 -2.11 18.70 -4.27
N ALA A 151 -1.83 18.32 -3.02
CA ALA A 151 -1.25 17.02 -2.71
C ALA A 151 -2.16 15.87 -3.17
N THR A 152 -3.47 15.91 -2.88
CA THR A 152 -4.39 14.85 -3.29
C THR A 152 -4.55 14.77 -4.81
N THR A 153 -4.54 15.90 -5.51
CA THR A 153 -4.68 15.96 -6.98
C THR A 153 -3.42 15.40 -7.68
N PHE A 154 -2.23 15.76 -7.21
CA PHE A 154 -0.98 15.18 -7.72
C PHE A 154 -0.83 13.70 -7.33
N GLY A 155 -1.31 13.32 -6.14
CA GLY A 155 -1.35 11.93 -5.70
C GLY A 155 -2.22 11.06 -6.62
N SER A 156 -3.44 11.50 -6.93
CA SER A 156 -4.33 10.77 -7.84
C SER A 156 -3.78 10.71 -9.28
N LEU A 157 -3.19 11.80 -9.78
CA LEU A 157 -2.50 11.80 -11.08
C LEU A 157 -1.35 10.79 -11.14
N THR A 158 -0.53 10.74 -10.09
CA THR A 158 0.61 9.82 -10.01
C THR A 158 0.14 8.36 -10.00
N LEU A 159 -0.96 8.05 -9.30
CA LEU A 159 -1.54 6.72 -9.32
C LEU A 159 -2.03 6.30 -10.70
N VAL A 160 -2.73 7.20 -11.40
CA VAL A 160 -3.23 6.91 -12.76
C VAL A 160 -2.07 6.58 -13.69
N LEU A 161 -0.96 7.33 -13.60
CA LEU A 161 0.25 7.04 -14.36
C LEU A 161 0.82 5.66 -14.00
N MET A 162 0.92 5.32 -12.70
CA MET A 162 1.38 4.00 -12.29
C MET A 162 0.47 2.86 -12.76
N PHE A 163 -0.85 3.07 -12.81
CA PHE A 163 -1.77 2.09 -13.39
C PHE A 163 -1.53 1.88 -14.88
N LEU A 164 -1.28 2.98 -15.62
CA LEU A 164 -0.99 2.91 -17.04
C LEU A 164 0.32 2.16 -17.32
N PHE A 165 1.37 2.41 -16.52
CA PHE A 165 2.66 1.72 -16.61
C PHE A 165 2.66 0.32 -15.98
N GLY A 166 1.57 -0.11 -15.34
CA GLY A 166 1.44 -1.43 -14.71
C GLY A 166 1.43 -2.61 -15.69
N GLY A 167 1.42 -2.34 -17.00
CA GLY A 167 1.69 -3.33 -18.05
C GLY A 167 0.57 -4.35 -18.32
N PHE A 168 -0.48 -4.38 -17.50
CA PHE A 168 -1.63 -5.29 -17.68
C PHE A 168 -2.72 -4.69 -18.59
N ILE A 169 -2.82 -3.36 -18.66
CA ILE A 169 -3.87 -2.63 -19.41
C ILE A 169 -3.52 -2.45 -20.90
N LEU A 170 -2.24 -2.53 -21.29
CA LEU A 170 -1.85 -2.50 -22.70
C LEU A 170 -1.81 -3.92 -23.27
N PRO A 171 -2.79 -4.32 -24.11
CA PRO A 171 -2.64 -5.53 -24.89
C PRO A 171 -1.46 -5.34 -25.85
N ARG A 172 -0.47 -6.23 -25.77
CA ARG A 172 0.61 -6.28 -26.76
C ARG A 172 -0.01 -6.80 -28.08
N PRO A 173 0.18 -6.10 -29.21
CA PRO A 173 -0.30 -6.57 -30.51
C PRO A 173 0.40 -7.85 -30.95
#